data_AF-A0A1G9TRZ1-F1
#
_entry.id   AF-A0A1G9TRZ1-F1
#
_cell.length_a   1.000
_cell.length_b   1.000
_cell.length_c   1.000
_cell.angle_alpha   90.00
_cell.angle_beta   90.00
_cell.angle_gamma   90.00
#
_symmetry.space_group_name_H-M   'P 1'
#
loop_
_entity.id
_entity.type
_entity.pdbx_description
1 polymer ?
#
loop_
_entity_poly.entity_id
_entity_poly.type
_entity_poly.pdbx_seq_one_letter_code
_entity_poly.pdbx_strand_id
1 'polypeptide(L)' 'MFTSFITRLIIQVFAFFSLALSVGALVALGCEADLNPGADSNDLLVSWQTWWALLSAVLAIGATIAVYRAYERDLSAGR' A
#
# COMPACT_ATOMS: atom_id res chain seq x y z
N MET A 1 13.46 -22.68 -0.37
CA MET A 1 14.14 -21.37 -0.22
C MET A 1 13.68 -20.39 -1.29
N PHE A 2 13.83 -20.72 -2.58
CA PHE A 2 13.45 -19.81 -3.68
C PHE A 2 11.95 -19.47 -3.71
N THR A 3 11.06 -20.46 -3.58
CA THR A 3 9.60 -20.21 -3.62
C THR A 3 9.12 -19.32 -2.47
N SER A 4 9.68 -19.48 -1.26
CA SER A 4 9.32 -18.60 -0.13
C SER A 4 9.85 -17.17 -0.30
N PHE A 5 10.99 -17.00 -0.97
CA PHE A 5 11.53 -15.69 -1.31
C PHE A 5 10.68 -14.98 -2.37
N ILE A 6 10.38 -15.67 -3.48
CA ILE A 6 9.57 -15.13 -4.57
C ILE A 6 8.18 -14.71 -4.08
N THR A 7 7.51 -15.54 -3.26
CA THR A 7 6.19 -15.18 -2.71
C THR A 7 6.26 -13.92 -1.83
N ARG A 8 7.30 -13.78 -1.00
CA ARG A 8 7.49 -12.58 -0.17
C ARG A 8 7.75 -11.34 -1.01
N LEU A 9 8.57 -11.46 -2.05
CA LEU A 9 8.84 -10.38 -3.01
C LEU A 9 7.56 -9.95 -3.72
N ILE A 10 6.76 -10.90 -4.20
CA ILE A 10 5.48 -10.64 -4.86
C ILE A 10 4.52 -9.89 -3.93
N ILE A 11 4.36 -10.35 -2.68
CA ILE A 11 3.51 -9.68 -1.68
C ILE A 11 3.98 -8.24 -1.44
N GLN A 12 5.29 -8.03 -1.33
CA GLN A 12 5.86 -6.71 -1.09
C GLN A 12 5.64 -5.77 -2.29
N VAL A 13 5.87 -6.25 -3.51
CA VAL A 13 5.59 -5.51 -4.75
C VAL A 13 4.11 -5.14 -4.85
N PHE A 14 3.20 -6.09 -4.62
CA PHE A 14 1.76 -5.80 -4.64
C PHE A 14 1.35 -4.78 -3.57
N ALA A 15 1.94 -4.84 -2.38
CA ALA A 15 1.62 -3.90 -1.31
C ALA A 15 2.08 -2.47 -1.66
N PHE A 16 3.29 -2.30 -2.20
CA PHE A 16 3.78 -1.00 -2.66
C PHE A 16 3.04 -0.49 -3.90
N PHE A 17 2.69 -1.37 -4.83
CA PHE A 17 1.90 -1.01 -6.00
C PHE A 17 0.49 -0.55 -5.60
N SER A 18 -0.16 -1.27 -4.68
CA SER A 18 -1.44 -0.85 -4.09
C SER A 18 -1.34 0.51 -3.42
N LEU A 19 -0.29 0.76 -2.63
CA LEU A 19 -0.06 2.08 -2.02
C LEU A 19 0.10 3.18 -3.07
N ALA A 20 0.91 2.95 -4.09
CA ALA A 20 1.14 3.93 -5.16
C ALA A 20 -0.15 4.28 -5.92
N LEU A 21 -0.97 3.27 -6.24
CA LEU A 21 -2.28 3.47 -6.86
C LEU A 21 -3.23 4.23 -5.94
N SER A 22 -3.28 3.90 -4.65
CA SER A 22 -4.14 4.59 -3.70
C SER A 22 -3.78 6.08 -3.55
N VAL A 23 -2.49 6.40 -3.53
CA VAL A 23 -1.99 7.79 -3.51
C VAL A 23 -2.30 8.49 -4.84
N GLY A 24 -2.06 7.84 -5.98
CA GLY A 24 -2.39 8.39 -7.29
C GLY A 24 -3.88 8.70 -7.45
N ALA A 25 -4.74 7.82 -6.95
CA ALA A 25 -6.19 8.02 -6.92
C ALA A 25 -6.60 9.20 -6.03
N LEU A 26 -5.97 9.37 -4.86
CA LEU A 26 -6.20 10.56 -4.01
C LEU A 26 -5.86 11.86 -4.74
N VAL A 27 -4.73 11.89 -5.44
CA VAL A 27 -4.31 13.07 -6.21
C VAL A 27 -5.29 13.36 -7.34
N ALA A 28 -5.72 12.33 -8.07
CA ALA A 28 -6.68 12.47 -9.16
C ALA A 28 -8.05 12.97 -8.65
N LEU A 29 -8.59 12.36 -7.58
CA LEU A 29 -9.86 12.76 -6.99
C LEU A 29 -9.79 14.15 -6.35
N GLY A 30 -8.67 14.51 -5.72
CA GLY A 30 -8.45 15.86 -5.21
C GLY A 30 -8.48 16.89 -6.34
N CYS A 31 -7.85 16.57 -7.48
CA CYS A 31 -7.86 17.43 -8.66
C CYS A 31 -9.28 17.55 -9.27
N GLU A 32 -10.05 16.46 -9.33
CA GLU A 32 -11.46 16.52 -9.75
C GLU A 32 -12.34 17.32 -8.77
N ALA A 33 -12.09 17.20 -7.47
CA ALA A 33 -12.78 17.97 -6.43
C ALA A 33 -12.50 19.48 -6.56
N ASP A 34 -11.26 19.86 -6.86
CA ASP A 34 -10.87 21.26 -7.12
C ASP A 34 -11.54 21.83 -8.39
N LEU A 35 -11.75 20.99 -9.41
CA LEU A 35 -12.41 21.40 -10.66
C LEU A 35 -13.93 21.52 -10.53
N ASN A 36 -14.55 20.79 -9.60
CA ASN A 36 -15.99 20.84 -9.34
C ASN A 36 -16.30 21.02 -7.84
N PRO A 37 -16.03 22.23 -7.29
CA PRO A 37 -16.25 22.48 -5.88
C PRO A 37 -17.76 22.53 -5.57
N GLY A 38 -18.23 21.65 -4.68
CA GLY A 38 -19.62 21.62 -4.19
C GLY A 38 -20.42 20.35 -4.51
N ALA A 39 -19.81 19.35 -5.15
CA ALA A 39 -20.45 18.04 -5.28
C ALA A 39 -20.18 17.20 -4.02
N ASP A 40 -21.22 16.94 -3.21
CA ASP A 40 -21.13 16.10 -2.00
C ASP A 40 -20.55 14.69 -2.26
N SER A 41 -20.66 14.21 -3.51
CA SER A 41 -20.04 12.96 -3.95
C SER A 41 -18.50 12.98 -3.88
N ASN A 42 -17.88 14.14 -4.11
CA ASN A 42 -16.43 14.29 -4.12
C ASN A 42 -15.87 14.12 -2.70
N ASP A 43 -16.53 14.68 -1.69
CA ASP A 43 -16.12 14.54 -0.28
C ASP A 43 -16.19 13.09 0.19
N LEU A 44 -17.26 12.38 -0.18
CA LEU A 44 -17.41 10.94 0.12
C LEU A 44 -16.35 10.10 -0.59
N LEU A 45 -16.06 10.38 -1.87
CA LEU A 45 -15.06 9.65 -2.65
C LEU A 45 -13.63 9.90 -2.15
N VAL A 46 -13.28 11.15 -1.84
CA VAL A 46 -11.97 11.50 -1.27
C VAL A 46 -11.80 10.87 0.11
N SER A 47 -12.82 10.92 0.97
CA SER A 47 -12.80 10.26 2.28
C SER A 47 -12.62 8.75 2.17
N TRP A 48 -13.42 8.10 1.32
CA TRP A 48 -13.31 6.66 1.04
C TRP A 48 -11.93 6.28 0.51
N GLN A 49 -11.38 7.04 -0.45
CA GLN A 49 -10.07 6.77 -1.01
C GLN A 49 -8.94 7.02 0.00
N THR A 50 -9.13 7.97 0.91
CA THR A 50 -8.19 8.22 2.03
C THR A 50 -8.11 6.99 2.95
N TRP A 51 -9.25 6.38 3.28
CA TRP A 51 -9.28 5.13 4.05
C TRP A 51 -8.58 3.99 3.34
N TRP A 52 -8.77 3.85 2.03
CA TRP A 52 -8.04 2.86 1.24
C TRP A 52 -6.54 3.10 1.21
N ALA A 53 -6.10 4.35 1.07
CA ALA A 53 -4.68 4.70 1.12
C ALA A 53 -4.05 4.34 2.47
N LEU A 54 -4.74 4.62 3.58
CA LEU A 54 -4.29 4.23 4.93
C LEU A 54 -4.18 2.71 5.07
N LEU A 55 -5.18 1.96 4.59
CA LEU A 55 -5.15 0.49 4.59
C LEU A 55 -3.98 -0.06 3.76
N SER A 56 -3.77 0.48 2.56
CA SER A 56 -2.62 0.12 1.71
C SER A 56 -1.29 0.41 2.41
N ALA A 57 -1.18 1.52 3.16
CA ALA A 57 0.02 1.87 3.90
C ALA A 57 0.30 0.88 5.04
N VAL A 58 -0.72 0.52 5.81
CA VAL A 58 -0.61 -0.49 6.87
C VAL A 58 -0.17 -1.84 6.30
N LEU A 59 -0.74 -2.26 5.17
CA LEU A 59 -0.35 -3.50 4.49
C LEU A 59 1.11 -3.46 3.99
N ALA A 60 1.55 -2.34 3.40
CA ALA A 60 2.93 -2.18 2.93
C ALA A 60 3.94 -2.23 4.09
N ILE A 61 3.62 -1.59 5.22
CA ILE A 61 4.43 -1.65 6.44
C ILE A 61 4.45 -3.08 6.99
N GLY A 62 3.29 -3.74 7.11
CA GLY A 62 3.18 -5.11 7.60
C GLY A 62 3.97 -6.12 6.75
N ALA A 63 3.87 -6.00 5.42
CA ALA A 63 4.65 -6.80 4.47
C ALA A 63 6.16 -6.56 4.66
N THR A 64 6.58 -5.31 4.82
CA THR A 64 7.98 -4.95 5.05
C THR A 64 8.52 -5.52 6.36
N ILE A 65 7.75 -5.44 7.45
CA ILE A 65 8.12 -6.03 8.74
C ILE A 65 8.22 -7.56 8.63
N ALA A 66 7.30 -8.21 7.92
CA ALA A 66 7.32 -9.66 7.73
C ALA A 66 8.57 -10.11 6.96
N VAL A 67 8.98 -9.36 5.93
CA VAL A 67 10.20 -9.60 5.17
C VAL A 67 11.45 -9.39 6.03
N TYR A 68 11.48 -8.31 6.82
CA TYR A 68 12.59 -8.01 7.72
C TYR A 68 12.78 -9.11 8.78
N ARG A 69 11.69 -9.53 9.45
CA ARG A 69 11.74 -10.62 10.44
C ARG A 69 12.15 -11.95 9.83
N ALA A 70 11.77 -12.19 8.58
CA ALA A 70 12.23 -13.35 7.84
C ALA A 70 13.74 -13.33 7.63
N TYR A 71 14.29 -12.19 7.23
CA TYR A 71 15.72 -12.00 7.05
C TYR A 71 16.52 -12.20 8.35
N GLU A 72 16.05 -11.65 9.48
CA GLU A 72 16.69 -11.88 10.79
C GLU A 72 16.71 -13.35 11.20
N ARG A 73 15.64 -14.10 10.91
CA ARG A 73 15.56 -15.55 11.17
C ARG A 73 16.53 -16.35 10.33
N ASP A 74 16.75 -15.94 9.08
CA ASP A 74 17.69 -16.63 8.18
C ASP A 74 19.15 -16.35 8.61
N LEU A 75 19.49 -15.11 9.00
CA LEU A 75 20.80 -14.75 9.57
C LEU A 75 21.13 -15.52 10.87
N SER A 76 20.16 -15.61 11.79
CA SER A 76 20.35 -16.31 13.06
C SER A 76 20.43 -17.83 12.90
N ALA A 77 19.94 -18.38 11.78
CA ALA A 77 20.10 -19.79 11.42
C ALA A 77 21.45 -20.13 10.77
N GLY A 78 22.36 -19.16 10.58
CA GLY A 78 23.68 -19.37 10.00
C GLY A 78 23.66 -19.76 8.51
N ARG A 79 22.62 -19.35 7.78
CA ARG A 79 22.44 -19.60 6.34
C ARG A 79 22.77 -18.38 5.49
#